data_AF-A0A418R240-F1
#
_entry.id   AF-A0A418R240-F1
#
_cell.length_a   1.000
_cell.length_b   1.000
_cell.length_c   1.000
_cell.angle_alpha   90.00
_cell.angle_beta   90.00
_cell.angle_gamma   90.00
#
_symmetry.space_group_name_H-M   'P 1'
#
loop_
_entity.id
_entity.type
_entity.pdbx_description
1 polymer ?
#
loop_
_entity_poly.entity_id
_entity_poly.type
_entity_poly.pdbx_seq_one_letter_code
_entity_poly.pdbx_strand_id
1 'polypeptide(L)'
;MSKSLPKRTEDYSLWYNELVKRAGLAENSSVRGCMVIKPYGYAIWEKMQRTLDDMFKRTGHENAYFPLFVPKSLFEAEEKNAEGFAKECAVVTHYRLQNDPDKPGKLRVDPNAKLEEELIVRPTSEAIIWSTYKGWIQSYRDLPLLINQWANVVRWEMRTRLFLRTAEFLWQEGHTAHATAEEALAETRQMLDVYAQFAEEWLALPVVKGVKTENERFAGAVETYCIEGLMQDGKALQAGTSHFLGQNFAKAFDVQFQTKEGGLEHVWGTSWGVSTRLMGALVMAHSDDEGLVLPPKLAPIQVVIVPIYKAGQLDELRERIRPMQMGLIERGISVKLDDRDTERPGYKFAEWELKGVPVRIAVGMRDLEAGTVEVARRDTKEKMTLPLADIVASVDQLLADIQQNIYRRALHYREEHTTRVETYEEFKQVLDGKGGFVVAHYDGTPETEERIKDETKATIRCLALNEPEEAGICILTGRPSTRRAHFARAY
;
A
#
# COMPACT_ATOMS: atom_id res chain seq x y z
N MET A 1 20.20 7.47 -26.44
CA MET A 1 19.04 6.57 -26.35
C MET A 1 19.06 5.97 -24.96
N SER A 2 18.10 6.34 -24.10
CA SER A 2 17.90 5.62 -22.83
C SER A 2 17.68 4.14 -23.16
N LYS A 3 18.44 3.22 -22.54
CA LYS A 3 18.23 1.78 -22.71
C LYS A 3 16.75 1.48 -22.44
N SER A 4 16.12 0.59 -23.20
CA SER A 4 14.76 0.14 -22.87
C SER A 4 14.70 -0.44 -21.44
N LEU A 5 13.52 -0.47 -20.84
CA LEU A 5 13.33 -1.22 -19.59
C LEU A 5 13.58 -2.72 -19.86
N PRO A 6 14.10 -3.47 -18.86
CA PRO A 6 14.08 -4.94 -18.91
C PRO A 6 12.64 -5.43 -19.10
N LYS A 7 12.43 -6.58 -19.76
CA LYS A 7 11.08 -7.14 -19.87
C LYS A 7 10.66 -7.86 -18.60
N ARG A 8 9.38 -7.76 -18.23
CA ARG A 8 8.80 -8.50 -17.09
C ARG A 8 9.00 -10.01 -17.17
N THR A 9 8.93 -10.57 -18.38
CA THR A 9 9.09 -12.01 -18.64
C THR A 9 10.54 -12.52 -18.50
N GLU A 10 11.52 -11.62 -18.53
CA GLU A 10 12.95 -11.96 -18.44
C GLU A 10 13.44 -11.85 -16.99
N ASP A 11 13.18 -10.71 -16.34
CA ASP A 11 13.52 -10.49 -14.93
C ASP A 11 12.55 -9.46 -14.31
N TYR A 12 11.50 -9.96 -13.66
CA TYR A 12 10.48 -9.13 -13.02
C TYR A 12 11.05 -8.26 -11.88
N SER A 13 12.06 -8.75 -11.16
CA SER A 13 12.68 -8.01 -10.05
C SER A 13 13.49 -6.83 -10.58
N LEU A 14 14.29 -7.05 -11.62
CA LEU A 14 15.06 -6.00 -12.26
C LEU A 14 14.16 -4.99 -12.97
N TRP A 15 13.14 -5.45 -13.70
CA TRP A 15 12.12 -4.57 -14.32
C TRP A 15 11.51 -3.62 -13.28
N TYR A 16 11.03 -4.15 -12.16
CA TYR A 16 10.40 -3.35 -11.11
C TYR A 16 11.33 -2.27 -10.57
N ASN A 17 12.57 -2.64 -10.23
CA ASN A 17 13.54 -1.71 -9.66
C ASN A 17 13.95 -0.63 -10.66
N GLU A 18 14.17 -0.98 -11.92
CA GLU A 18 14.50 -0.03 -12.98
C GLU A 18 13.33 0.90 -13.28
N LEU A 19 12.09 0.38 -13.29
CA LEU A 19 10.90 1.19 -13.50
C LEU A 19 10.72 2.23 -12.39
N VAL A 20 10.78 1.80 -11.12
CA VAL A 20 10.66 2.70 -9.94
C VAL A 20 11.69 3.83 -10.02
N LYS A 21 12.94 3.52 -10.36
CA LYS A 21 14.03 4.51 -10.47
C LYS A 21 13.83 5.44 -11.67
N ARG A 22 13.59 4.90 -12.87
CA ARG A 22 13.54 5.67 -14.12
C ARG A 22 12.29 6.51 -14.27
N ALA A 23 11.15 6.06 -13.73
CA ALA A 23 9.95 6.89 -13.64
C ALA A 23 10.08 8.03 -12.61
N GLY A 24 11.11 7.97 -11.75
CA GLY A 24 11.39 8.97 -10.74
C GLY A 24 10.48 8.84 -9.51
N LEU A 25 10.10 7.61 -9.13
CA LEU A 25 9.29 7.35 -7.93
C LEU A 25 10.14 7.33 -6.67
N ALA A 26 11.22 6.55 -6.66
CA ALA A 26 12.12 6.44 -5.52
C ALA A 26 13.52 5.96 -5.95
N GLU A 27 14.50 6.15 -5.08
CA GLU A 27 15.85 5.62 -5.21
C GLU A 27 16.37 5.10 -3.87
N ASN A 28 17.41 4.27 -3.90
CA ASN A 28 18.04 3.77 -2.69
C ASN A 28 18.72 4.93 -1.94
N SER A 29 18.51 4.99 -0.62
CA SER A 29 19.24 5.92 0.26
C SER A 29 20.68 5.44 0.48
N SER A 30 21.54 6.32 1.02
CA SER A 30 22.84 5.93 1.57
C SER A 30 22.70 5.07 2.83
N VAL A 31 21.54 5.11 3.51
CA VAL A 31 21.20 4.22 4.62
C VAL A 31 20.70 2.89 4.08
N ARG A 32 21.32 1.78 4.53
CA ARG A 32 20.97 0.42 4.09
C ARG A 32 19.48 0.16 4.30
N GLY A 33 18.82 -0.29 3.25
CA GLY A 33 17.41 -0.70 3.30
C GLY A 33 16.41 0.46 3.27
N CYS A 34 16.86 1.71 3.37
CA CYS A 34 16.01 2.89 3.24
C CYS A 34 15.92 3.37 1.78
N MET A 35 14.92 4.19 1.52
CA MET A 35 14.71 4.82 0.21
C MET A 35 14.50 6.32 0.35
N VAL A 36 14.88 7.07 -0.69
CA VAL A 36 14.42 8.44 -0.89
C VAL A 36 13.22 8.38 -1.83
N ILE A 37 12.03 8.71 -1.31
CA ILE A 37 10.83 8.85 -2.14
C ILE A 37 10.91 10.21 -2.85
N LYS A 38 10.99 10.19 -4.18
CA LYS A 38 11.15 11.38 -5.01
C LYS A 38 9.80 12.10 -5.17
N PRO A 39 9.76 13.38 -5.59
CA PRO A 39 8.52 14.15 -5.66
C PRO A 39 7.38 13.47 -6.41
N TYR A 40 7.67 12.75 -7.51
CA TYR A 40 6.62 12.07 -8.27
C TYR A 40 6.02 10.87 -7.52
N GLY A 41 6.85 10.07 -6.84
CA GLY A 41 6.37 8.97 -5.98
C GLY A 41 5.67 9.48 -4.73
N TYR A 42 6.18 10.54 -4.12
CA TYR A 42 5.58 11.13 -2.92
C TYR A 42 4.23 11.76 -3.23
N ALA A 43 4.06 12.40 -4.39
CA ALA A 43 2.77 12.96 -4.80
C ALA A 43 1.66 11.89 -4.96
N ILE A 44 2.01 10.66 -5.37
CA ILE A 44 1.07 9.53 -5.39
C ILE A 44 0.73 9.13 -3.95
N TRP A 45 1.74 8.99 -3.08
CA TRP A 45 1.52 8.67 -1.67
C TRP A 45 0.64 9.71 -0.97
N GLU A 46 0.84 11.00 -1.23
CA GLU A 46 -0.02 12.07 -0.70
C GLU A 46 -1.48 11.94 -1.16
N LYS A 47 -1.71 11.49 -2.41
CA LYS A 47 -3.08 11.22 -2.90
C LYS A 47 -3.70 10.02 -2.19
N MET A 48 -2.92 8.96 -1.96
CA MET A 48 -3.36 7.81 -1.16
C MET A 48 -3.70 8.24 0.27
N GLN A 49 -2.79 8.99 0.89
CA GLN A 49 -2.93 9.53 2.24
C GLN A 49 -4.18 10.37 2.38
N ARG A 50 -4.35 11.42 1.57
CA ARG A 50 -5.51 12.32 1.64
C ARG A 50 -6.83 11.57 1.49
N THR A 51 -6.89 10.63 0.54
CA THR A 51 -8.10 9.84 0.30
C THR A 51 -8.46 8.98 1.51
N LEU A 52 -7.49 8.22 2.02
CA LEU A 52 -7.70 7.36 3.18
C LEU A 52 -8.05 8.19 4.43
N ASP A 53 -7.35 9.31 4.64
CA ASP A 53 -7.61 10.23 5.75
C ASP A 53 -9.05 10.78 5.71
N ASP A 54 -9.54 11.16 4.53
CA ASP A 54 -10.94 11.56 4.34
C ASP A 54 -11.92 10.40 4.61
N MET A 55 -11.58 9.17 4.25
CA MET A 55 -12.39 7.98 4.53
C MET A 55 -12.47 7.69 6.03
N PHE A 56 -11.36 7.78 6.77
CA PHE A 56 -11.33 7.58 8.22
C PHE A 56 -12.10 8.67 8.97
N LYS A 57 -11.96 9.93 8.53
CA LYS A 57 -12.73 11.06 9.12
C LYS A 57 -14.24 10.89 8.95
N ARG A 58 -14.69 10.33 7.82
CA ARG A 58 -16.12 10.03 7.59
C ARG A 58 -16.66 8.98 8.55
N THR A 59 -15.80 8.13 9.11
CA THR A 59 -16.18 7.12 10.11
C THR A 59 -15.96 7.59 11.55
N GLY A 60 -15.58 8.86 11.75
CA GLY A 60 -15.46 9.46 13.09
C GLY A 60 -14.06 9.35 13.71
N HIS A 61 -13.05 8.92 12.95
CA HIS A 61 -11.68 8.86 13.44
C HIS A 61 -11.01 10.23 13.48
N GLU A 62 -10.14 10.41 14.48
CA GLU A 62 -9.33 11.61 14.65
C GLU A 62 -7.84 11.30 14.55
N ASN A 63 -7.08 12.19 13.91
CA ASN A 63 -5.64 12.04 13.80
C ASN A 63 -4.96 12.49 15.10
N ALA A 64 -4.03 11.68 15.59
CA ALA A 64 -3.08 12.03 16.64
C ALA A 64 -1.65 11.70 16.21
N TYR A 65 -0.67 12.13 17.02
CA TYR A 65 0.72 11.79 16.80
C TYR A 65 1.38 11.40 18.12
N PHE A 66 1.88 10.17 18.16
CA PHE A 66 2.66 9.60 19.24
C PHE A 66 4.15 9.64 18.88
N PRO A 67 5.05 9.73 19.88
CA PRO A 67 6.48 9.79 19.66
C PRO A 67 7.05 8.59 18.88
N LEU A 68 8.16 8.84 18.17
CA LEU A 68 8.93 7.82 17.45
C LEU A 68 9.63 6.83 18.39
N PHE A 69 10.08 7.33 19.55
CA PHE A 69 10.87 6.57 20.51
C PHE A 69 9.96 5.94 21.57
N VAL A 70 10.13 4.64 21.77
CA VAL A 70 9.40 3.83 22.76
C VAL A 70 10.39 3.39 23.84
N PRO A 71 10.16 3.69 25.13
CA PRO A 71 10.94 3.12 26.23
C PRO A 71 10.97 1.60 26.15
N LYS A 72 12.16 1.00 26.31
CA LYS A 72 12.33 -0.46 26.26
C LYS A 72 11.42 -1.19 27.26
N SER A 73 11.21 -0.63 28.45
CA SER A 73 10.32 -1.19 29.48
C SER A 73 8.87 -1.36 29.02
N LEU A 74 8.34 -0.41 28.22
CA LEU A 74 6.99 -0.54 27.64
C LEU A 74 6.94 -1.63 26.58
N PHE A 75 8.00 -1.74 25.78
CA PHE A 75 8.12 -2.76 24.75
C PHE A 75 8.27 -4.18 25.35
N GLU A 76 8.99 -4.32 26.48
CA GLU A 76 9.07 -5.58 27.23
C GLU A 76 7.73 -5.99 27.86
N ALA A 77 6.87 -5.04 28.21
CA ALA A 77 5.52 -5.34 28.71
C ALA A 77 4.61 -5.88 27.60
N GLU A 78 4.78 -5.39 26.37
CA GLU A 78 4.10 -5.89 25.18
C GLU A 78 4.53 -7.32 24.82
N GLU A 79 5.84 -7.58 24.75
CA GLU A 79 6.39 -8.90 24.34
C GLU A 79 5.93 -10.05 25.26
N LYS A 80 5.73 -9.78 26.56
CA LYS A 80 5.18 -10.77 27.51
C LYS A 80 3.77 -11.24 27.17
N ASN A 81 3.00 -10.44 26.41
CA ASN A 81 1.60 -10.69 26.07
C ASN A 81 1.39 -10.92 24.57
N ALA A 82 2.37 -10.57 23.73
CA ALA A 82 2.36 -10.71 22.27
C ALA A 82 3.76 -11.03 21.74
N GLU A 83 4.24 -12.27 21.93
CA GLU A 83 5.55 -12.71 21.47
C GLU A 83 5.74 -12.50 19.95
N GLY A 84 6.87 -11.90 19.55
CA GLY A 84 7.27 -11.81 18.14
C GLY A 84 7.79 -10.45 17.65
N PHE A 85 7.65 -9.37 18.42
CA PHE A 85 8.06 -8.02 18.00
C PHE A 85 9.54 -7.71 18.27
N ALA A 86 10.16 -8.40 19.22
CA ALA A 86 11.57 -8.20 19.60
C ALA A 86 12.59 -8.42 18.47
N LYS A 87 12.20 -9.03 17.36
CA LYS A 87 13.09 -9.25 16.21
C LYS A 87 13.09 -7.99 15.34
N GLU A 88 14.28 -7.48 15.03
CA GLU A 88 14.50 -6.43 14.01
C GLU A 88 14.21 -4.97 14.44
N CYS A 89 14.36 -4.61 15.71
CA CYS A 89 14.24 -3.22 16.17
C CYS A 89 15.57 -2.43 16.08
N ALA A 90 15.49 -1.15 15.74
CA ALA A 90 16.60 -0.20 15.92
C ALA A 90 16.56 0.39 17.34
N VAL A 91 17.73 0.48 18.00
CA VAL A 91 17.83 0.87 19.41
C VAL A 91 18.74 2.09 19.57
N VAL A 92 18.24 3.14 20.20
CA VAL A 92 19.00 4.32 20.59
C VAL A 92 19.56 4.10 22.00
N THR A 93 20.88 4.15 22.11
CA THR A 93 21.61 3.92 23.37
C THR A 93 22.35 5.16 23.89
N HIS A 94 22.57 6.17 23.04
CA HIS A 94 23.31 7.38 23.36
C HIS A 94 22.67 8.60 22.70
N TYR A 95 22.75 9.78 23.35
CA TYR A 95 22.10 11.02 22.86
C TYR A 95 23.07 12.07 22.30
N ARG A 96 24.39 11.84 22.34
CA ARG A 96 25.39 12.81 21.90
C ARG A 96 26.55 12.19 21.13
N LEU A 97 26.96 12.90 20.07
CA LEU A 97 28.24 12.71 19.39
C LEU A 97 29.24 13.76 19.88
N GLN A 98 30.53 13.42 19.89
CA GLN A 98 31.63 14.34 20.15
C GLN A 98 32.67 14.26 19.02
N ASN A 99 33.49 15.30 18.88
CA ASN A 99 34.67 15.22 17.99
C ASN A 99 35.56 14.07 18.43
N ASP A 100 36.07 13.32 17.45
CA ASP A 100 37.04 12.28 17.71
C ASP A 100 38.40 12.92 18.00
N PRO A 101 38.91 12.87 19.25
CA PRO A 101 40.21 13.46 19.60
C PRO A 101 41.36 12.79 18.85
N ASP A 102 41.15 11.54 18.39
CA ASP A 102 42.14 10.75 17.68
C ASP A 102 42.03 10.92 16.15
N LYS A 103 40.94 11.52 15.65
CA LYS A 103 40.67 11.70 14.20
C LYS A 103 40.04 13.08 13.93
N PRO A 104 40.86 14.13 13.71
CA PRO A 104 40.37 15.47 13.40
C PRO A 104 39.34 15.48 12.25
N GLY A 105 38.20 16.14 12.47
CA GLY A 105 37.10 16.21 11.50
C GLY A 105 36.19 14.98 11.46
N LYS A 106 36.38 13.98 12.35
CA LYS A 106 35.44 12.87 12.55
C LYS A 106 34.68 13.02 13.86
N LEU A 107 33.49 12.41 13.90
CA LEU A 107 32.66 12.32 15.10
C LEU A 107 32.69 10.89 15.63
N ARG A 108 32.64 10.74 16.96
CA ARG A 108 32.42 9.47 17.65
C ARG A 108 31.27 9.60 18.64
N VAL A 109 30.66 8.48 19.02
CA VAL A 109 29.69 8.44 20.11
C VAL A 109 30.38 8.88 21.40
N ASP A 110 29.75 9.77 22.16
CA ASP A 110 30.25 10.12 23.48
C ASP A 110 29.91 9.01 24.49
N PRO A 111 30.91 8.31 25.06
CA PRO A 111 30.65 7.23 26.00
C PRO A 111 29.96 7.70 27.30
N ASN A 112 30.07 9.00 27.64
CA ASN A 112 29.41 9.58 28.80
C ASN A 112 27.95 10.01 28.52
N ALA A 113 27.49 9.89 27.28
CA ALA A 113 26.13 10.26 26.87
C ALA A 113 25.22 9.03 26.69
N LYS A 114 25.51 7.94 27.40
CA LYS A 114 24.67 6.75 27.44
C LYS A 114 23.34 7.09 28.13
N LEU A 115 22.23 6.64 27.55
CA LEU A 115 20.90 6.81 28.13
C LEU A 115 20.72 5.92 29.37
N GLU A 116 19.92 6.38 30.33
CA GLU A 116 19.52 5.58 31.51
C GLU A 116 18.69 4.36 31.09
N GLU A 117 17.84 4.54 30.09
CA GLU A 117 17.04 3.48 29.46
C GLU A 117 17.23 3.50 27.94
N GLU A 118 17.30 2.32 27.33
CA GLU A 118 17.34 2.17 25.87
C GLU A 118 16.00 2.59 25.26
N LEU A 119 16.05 3.35 24.16
CA LEU A 119 14.86 3.77 23.43
C LEU A 119 14.76 3.00 22.12
N ILE A 120 13.63 2.34 21.90
CA ILE A 120 13.33 1.61 20.68
C ILE A 120 12.76 2.59 19.65
N VAL A 121 13.28 2.58 18.43
CA VAL A 121 12.61 3.25 17.30
C VAL A 121 11.42 2.39 16.91
N ARG A 122 10.20 2.93 16.99
CA ARG A 122 8.97 2.15 16.87
C ARG A 122 8.96 1.25 15.60
N PRO A 123 8.81 -0.08 15.75
CA PRO A 123 8.44 -0.97 14.65
C PRO A 123 6.92 -0.95 14.39
N THR A 124 6.18 -0.52 15.41
CA THR A 124 4.73 -0.32 15.52
C THR A 124 4.45 0.50 16.80
N SER A 125 3.29 1.14 16.95
CA SER A 125 3.02 2.07 18.07
C SER A 125 2.15 1.52 19.20
N GLU A 126 1.78 0.24 19.21
CA GLU A 126 0.88 -0.35 20.20
C GLU A 126 1.33 -0.04 21.64
N ALA A 127 2.57 -0.34 22.02
CA ALA A 127 3.04 -0.10 23.39
C ALA A 127 2.89 1.35 23.86
N ILE A 128 3.30 2.33 23.04
CA ILE A 128 3.21 3.75 23.41
C ILE A 128 1.75 4.22 23.44
N ILE A 129 0.92 3.77 22.49
CA ILE A 129 -0.49 4.15 22.39
C ILE A 129 -1.30 3.58 23.56
N TRP A 130 -1.22 2.27 23.79
CA TRP A 130 -1.98 1.60 24.86
C TRP A 130 -1.56 2.09 26.25
N SER A 131 -0.27 2.37 26.47
CA SER A 131 0.19 3.02 27.71
C SER A 131 -0.41 4.41 27.90
N THR A 132 -0.63 5.16 26.81
CA THR A 132 -1.20 6.50 26.84
C THR A 132 -2.72 6.46 27.05
N TYR A 133 -3.40 5.50 26.43
CA TYR A 133 -4.85 5.29 26.56
C TYR A 133 -5.29 5.03 27.99
N LYS A 134 -4.44 4.41 28.82
CA LYS A 134 -4.67 4.29 30.27
C LYS A 134 -4.98 5.64 30.94
N GLY A 135 -4.33 6.71 30.49
CA GLY A 135 -4.55 8.06 31.00
C GLY A 135 -5.77 8.76 30.40
N TRP A 136 -6.16 8.41 29.18
CA TRP A 136 -7.27 9.06 28.46
C TRP A 136 -8.63 8.44 28.77
N ILE A 137 -8.67 7.14 29.02
CA ILE A 137 -9.89 6.38 29.24
C ILE A 137 -10.10 6.20 30.74
N GLN A 138 -11.19 6.74 31.27
CA GLN A 138 -11.56 6.60 32.69
C GLN A 138 -12.95 6.02 32.86
N SER A 139 -13.88 6.33 31.96
CA SER A 139 -15.29 5.92 32.03
C SER A 139 -15.83 5.54 30.66
N TYR A 140 -17.00 4.90 30.63
CA TYR A 140 -17.72 4.57 29.40
C TYR A 140 -18.03 5.78 28.50
N ARG A 141 -17.90 7.02 29.01
CA ARG A 141 -18.13 8.25 28.24
C ARG A 141 -16.94 8.62 27.35
N ASP A 142 -15.78 8.06 27.63
CA ASP A 142 -14.55 8.29 26.86
C ASP A 142 -14.43 7.29 25.68
N LEU A 143 -15.44 6.43 25.51
CA LEU A 143 -15.50 5.38 24.50
C LEU A 143 -16.68 5.61 23.52
N PRO A 144 -16.53 5.23 22.24
CA PRO A 144 -15.32 4.67 21.64
C PRO A 144 -14.24 5.74 21.43
N LEU A 145 -12.98 5.33 21.60
CA LEU A 145 -11.82 6.16 21.28
C LEU A 145 -11.30 5.73 19.91
N LEU A 146 -11.33 6.62 18.92
CA LEU A 146 -11.08 6.31 17.50
C LEU A 146 -9.89 7.13 16.96
N ILE A 147 -8.67 6.62 17.12
CA ILE A 147 -7.46 7.37 16.78
C ILE A 147 -6.76 6.80 15.55
N ASN A 148 -6.29 7.69 14.70
CA ASN A 148 -5.43 7.39 13.57
C ASN A 148 -4.07 8.12 13.68
N GLN A 149 -3.00 7.52 13.15
CA GLN A 149 -1.69 8.15 13.02
C GLN A 149 -1.10 7.91 11.63
N TRP A 150 -0.61 8.99 11.01
CA TRP A 150 0.30 8.93 9.86
C TRP A 150 1.74 9.11 10.33
N ALA A 151 2.59 8.13 10.04
CA ALA A 151 3.91 8.03 10.63
C ALA A 151 4.91 7.28 9.74
N ASN A 152 6.19 7.41 10.06
CA ASN A 152 7.22 6.44 9.69
C ASN A 152 7.44 5.42 10.81
N VAL A 153 7.86 4.21 10.42
CA VAL A 153 8.31 3.16 11.33
C VAL A 153 9.61 2.52 10.82
N VAL A 154 10.34 1.85 11.71
CA VAL A 154 11.60 1.19 11.40
C VAL A 154 11.53 -0.29 11.75
N ARG A 155 11.80 -1.15 10.76
CA ARG A 155 11.96 -2.61 10.92
C ARG A 155 13.23 -3.02 10.19
N TRP A 156 14.19 -3.63 10.89
CA TRP A 156 15.54 -3.88 10.39
C TRP A 156 15.63 -5.06 9.40
N GLU A 157 14.95 -4.89 8.28
CA GLU A 157 14.73 -5.90 7.24
C GLU A 157 16.02 -6.26 6.49
N MET A 158 16.32 -7.56 6.42
CA MET A 158 17.55 -8.06 5.79
C MET A 158 17.53 -7.98 4.26
N ARG A 159 16.35 -8.15 3.65
CA ARG A 159 16.15 -8.19 2.19
C ARG A 159 15.12 -7.13 1.80
N THR A 160 15.59 -5.99 1.32
CA THR A 160 14.72 -4.86 1.00
C THR A 160 14.42 -4.75 -0.49
N ARG A 161 13.25 -4.22 -0.80
CA ARG A 161 12.77 -3.87 -2.13
C ARG A 161 11.95 -2.60 -2.02
N LEU A 162 12.27 -1.60 -2.86
CA LEU A 162 11.64 -0.27 -2.81
C LEU A 162 10.12 -0.38 -2.71
N PHE A 163 9.51 0.39 -1.81
CA PHE A 163 8.09 0.38 -1.43
C PHE A 163 7.56 -0.90 -0.79
N LEU A 164 7.96 -2.10 -1.24
CA LEU A 164 7.40 -3.36 -0.76
C LEU A 164 7.90 -3.77 0.62
N ARG A 165 9.20 -3.57 0.85
CA ARG A 165 9.87 -3.94 2.10
C ARG A 165 11.12 -3.09 2.26
N THR A 166 11.09 -2.10 3.15
CA THR A 166 12.22 -1.20 3.41
C THR A 166 12.47 -1.14 4.92
N ALA A 167 13.69 -0.76 5.30
CA ALA A 167 14.08 -0.66 6.70
C ALA A 167 13.30 0.44 7.43
N GLU A 168 13.06 1.55 6.73
CA GLU A 168 12.13 2.61 7.12
C GLU A 168 11.04 2.71 6.06
N PHE A 169 9.78 2.85 6.49
CA PHE A 169 8.67 3.08 5.57
C PHE A 169 7.62 4.01 6.19
N LEU A 170 6.91 4.73 5.32
CA LEU A 170 5.73 5.49 5.71
C LEU A 170 4.52 4.58 5.74
N TRP A 171 3.66 4.82 6.73
CA TRP A 171 2.42 4.10 6.89
C TRP A 171 1.36 4.91 7.62
N GLN A 172 0.18 4.31 7.67
CA GLN A 172 -0.91 4.69 8.54
C GLN A 172 -1.19 3.53 9.49
N GLU A 173 -1.42 3.87 10.76
CA GLU A 173 -1.84 2.95 11.80
C GLU A 173 -2.99 3.55 12.60
N GLY A 174 -4.12 2.84 12.67
CA GLY A 174 -5.28 3.21 13.45
C GLY A 174 -5.37 2.32 14.67
N HIS A 175 -5.70 2.90 15.81
CA HIS A 175 -5.82 2.23 17.10
C HIS A 175 -7.09 2.70 17.77
N THR A 176 -7.93 1.76 18.18
CA THR A 176 -9.23 2.09 18.76
C THR A 176 -9.50 1.29 20.01
N ALA A 177 -10.30 1.87 20.91
CA ALA A 177 -10.75 1.24 22.15
C ALA A 177 -12.26 1.36 22.28
N HIS A 178 -12.91 0.26 22.65
CA HIS A 178 -14.37 0.11 22.68
C HIS A 178 -14.84 -0.46 24.02
N ALA A 179 -16.10 -0.22 24.35
CA ALA A 179 -16.70 -0.75 25.58
C ALA A 179 -17.04 -2.25 25.43
N THR A 180 -17.34 -2.70 24.21
CA THR A 180 -17.80 -4.08 23.94
C THR A 180 -17.00 -4.76 22.84
N ALA A 181 -17.00 -6.10 22.84
CA ALA A 181 -16.37 -6.90 21.80
C ALA A 181 -17.05 -6.70 20.45
N GLU A 182 -18.37 -6.54 20.46
CA GLU A 182 -19.22 -6.35 19.28
C GLU A 182 -18.87 -5.05 18.56
N GLU A 183 -18.68 -3.95 19.29
CA GLU A 183 -18.23 -2.67 18.74
C GLU A 183 -16.82 -2.78 18.13
N ALA A 184 -15.88 -3.42 18.81
CA ALA A 184 -14.52 -3.62 18.31
C ALA A 184 -14.48 -4.52 17.06
N LEU A 185 -15.29 -5.57 17.00
CA LEU A 185 -15.42 -6.42 15.79
C LEU A 185 -16.07 -5.65 14.64
N ALA A 186 -17.09 -4.83 14.92
CA ALA A 186 -17.71 -3.98 13.91
C ALA A 186 -16.72 -2.97 13.32
N GLU A 187 -15.91 -2.33 14.18
CA GLU A 187 -14.83 -1.42 13.78
C GLU A 187 -13.78 -2.13 12.93
N THR A 188 -13.35 -3.33 13.36
CA THR A 188 -12.35 -4.13 12.63
C THR A 188 -12.83 -4.43 11.20
N ARG A 189 -14.10 -4.80 11.03
CA ARG A 189 -14.71 -5.07 9.71
C ARG A 189 -14.92 -3.79 8.91
N GLN A 190 -15.32 -2.69 9.55
CA GLN A 190 -15.48 -1.39 8.89
C GLN A 190 -14.16 -0.96 8.25
N MET A 191 -13.04 -1.07 8.96
CA MET A 191 -11.73 -0.67 8.42
C MET A 191 -11.21 -1.62 7.33
N LEU A 192 -11.54 -2.91 7.41
CA LEU A 192 -11.31 -3.84 6.31
C LEU A 192 -12.04 -3.38 5.03
N ASP A 193 -13.30 -2.98 5.16
CA ASP A 193 -14.12 -2.51 4.03
C ASP A 193 -13.63 -1.17 3.49
N VAL A 194 -13.21 -0.23 4.35
CA VAL A 194 -12.57 1.03 3.92
C VAL A 194 -11.32 0.75 3.09
N TYR A 195 -10.45 -0.16 3.54
CA TYR A 195 -9.26 -0.53 2.78
C TYR A 195 -9.58 -1.25 1.48
N ALA A 196 -10.57 -2.15 1.46
CA ALA A 196 -11.00 -2.83 0.24
C ALA A 196 -11.56 -1.82 -0.76
N GLN A 197 -12.42 -0.91 -0.31
CA GLN A 197 -12.98 0.15 -1.14
C GLN A 197 -11.86 1.03 -1.72
N PHE A 198 -10.88 1.43 -0.89
CA PHE A 198 -9.74 2.19 -1.35
C PHE A 198 -8.91 1.45 -2.42
N ALA A 199 -8.61 0.18 -2.17
CA ALA A 199 -7.85 -0.66 -3.09
C ALA A 199 -8.56 -0.81 -4.45
N GLU A 200 -9.86 -1.09 -4.45
CA GLU A 200 -10.61 -1.34 -5.66
C GLU A 200 -10.95 -0.05 -6.42
N GLU A 201 -11.42 0.99 -5.74
CA GLU A 201 -11.94 2.18 -6.40
C GLU A 201 -10.86 3.22 -6.73
N TRP A 202 -9.77 3.31 -5.97
CA TRP A 202 -8.69 4.28 -6.20
C TRP A 202 -7.43 3.64 -6.78
N LEU A 203 -6.94 2.55 -6.16
CA LEU A 203 -5.80 1.80 -6.71
C LEU A 203 -6.17 0.99 -7.95
N ALA A 204 -7.46 0.80 -8.24
CA ALA A 204 -7.90 -0.11 -9.29
C ALA A 204 -7.37 -1.55 -9.10
N LEU A 205 -7.13 -1.96 -7.86
CA LEU A 205 -6.58 -3.25 -7.48
C LEU A 205 -7.70 -4.12 -6.88
N PRO A 206 -8.15 -5.17 -7.58
CA PRO A 206 -9.14 -6.12 -7.04
C PRO A 206 -8.52 -6.93 -5.90
N VAL A 207 -9.21 -7.03 -4.76
CA VAL A 207 -8.69 -7.71 -3.56
C VAL A 207 -9.63 -8.79 -3.04
N VAL A 208 -9.07 -9.82 -2.42
CA VAL A 208 -9.82 -10.84 -1.69
C VAL A 208 -9.84 -10.43 -0.21
N LYS A 209 -11.04 -10.21 0.34
CA LYS A 209 -11.23 -9.97 1.77
C LYS A 209 -11.26 -11.30 2.51
N GLY A 210 -10.50 -11.43 3.58
CA GLY A 210 -10.46 -12.68 4.34
C GLY A 210 -9.90 -12.51 5.75
N VAL A 211 -9.85 -13.63 6.48
CA VAL A 211 -9.25 -13.73 7.82
C VAL A 211 -7.96 -14.53 7.72
N LYS A 212 -6.91 -14.13 8.43
CA LYS A 212 -5.68 -14.91 8.56
C LYS A 212 -5.90 -16.14 9.43
N THR A 213 -5.17 -17.21 9.12
CA THR A 213 -5.06 -18.36 10.02
C THR A 213 -4.29 -17.97 11.27
N GLU A 214 -4.34 -18.80 12.31
CA GLU A 214 -3.64 -18.55 13.56
C GLU A 214 -2.12 -18.36 13.38
N ASN A 215 -1.52 -19.06 12.42
CA ASN A 215 -0.09 -18.93 12.10
C ASN A 215 0.30 -17.62 11.41
N GLU A 216 -0.65 -16.98 10.73
CA GLU A 216 -0.40 -15.81 9.88
C GLU A 216 -1.09 -14.55 10.43
N ARG A 217 -1.76 -14.63 11.59
CA ARG A 217 -2.36 -13.46 12.27
C ARG A 217 -1.29 -12.60 12.93
N PHE A 218 -1.64 -11.35 13.20
CA PHE A 218 -0.77 -10.44 13.94
C PHE A 218 -0.54 -10.93 15.37
N ALA A 219 0.71 -10.84 15.84
CA ALA A 219 1.06 -11.19 17.20
C ALA A 219 0.27 -10.31 18.19
N GLY A 220 -0.44 -10.94 19.12
CA GLY A 220 -1.32 -10.24 20.06
C GLY A 220 -2.75 -10.00 19.57
N ALA A 221 -3.09 -10.30 18.31
CA ALA A 221 -4.47 -10.25 17.83
C ALA A 221 -5.25 -11.54 18.11
N VAL A 222 -6.56 -11.41 18.38
CA VAL A 222 -7.49 -12.54 18.41
C VAL A 222 -7.79 -13.00 16.98
N GLU A 223 -8.18 -12.05 16.13
CA GLU A 223 -8.38 -12.25 14.69
C GLU A 223 -7.67 -11.17 13.88
N THR A 224 -7.17 -11.53 12.70
CA THR A 224 -6.63 -10.57 11.73
C THR A 224 -7.37 -10.70 10.42
N TYR A 225 -8.08 -9.65 10.04
CA TYR A 225 -8.67 -9.48 8.73
C TYR A 225 -7.64 -8.87 7.78
N CYS A 226 -7.70 -9.24 6.51
CA CYS A 226 -6.80 -8.71 5.49
C CYS A 226 -7.48 -8.57 4.12
N ILE A 227 -6.86 -7.73 3.29
CA ILE A 227 -7.11 -7.69 1.85
C ILE A 227 -5.88 -8.22 1.10
N GLU A 228 -6.08 -9.22 0.25
CA GLU A 228 -5.02 -9.84 -0.55
C GLU A 228 -5.20 -9.50 -2.04
N GLY A 229 -4.19 -8.85 -2.63
CA GLY A 229 -4.13 -8.57 -4.06
C GLY A 229 -3.23 -9.56 -4.80
N LEU A 230 -3.42 -9.71 -6.11
CA LEU A 230 -2.57 -10.54 -6.96
C LEU A 230 -1.77 -9.68 -7.94
N MET A 231 -0.46 -9.87 -7.96
CA MET A 231 0.46 -9.12 -8.82
C MET A 231 0.62 -9.82 -10.18
N GLN A 232 1.10 -9.09 -11.18
CA GLN A 232 1.29 -9.61 -12.54
C GLN A 232 2.30 -10.76 -12.67
N ASP A 233 3.13 -11.03 -11.66
CA ASP A 233 4.02 -12.20 -11.61
C ASP A 233 3.38 -13.41 -10.90
N GLY A 234 2.08 -13.35 -10.63
CA GLY A 234 1.31 -14.44 -10.02
C GLY A 234 1.52 -14.61 -8.52
N LYS A 235 2.23 -13.68 -7.86
CA LYS A 235 2.40 -13.68 -6.41
C LYS A 235 1.34 -12.82 -5.71
N ALA A 236 0.94 -13.26 -4.53
CA ALA A 236 0.03 -12.52 -3.67
C ALA A 236 0.76 -11.41 -2.90
N LEU A 237 0.04 -10.34 -2.62
CA LEU A 237 0.48 -9.20 -1.83
C LEU A 237 -0.63 -8.78 -0.86
N GLN A 238 -0.34 -8.84 0.44
CA GLN A 238 -1.22 -8.25 1.45
C GLN A 238 -1.23 -6.73 1.28
N ALA A 239 -2.40 -6.17 0.96
CA ALA A 239 -2.57 -4.75 0.67
C ALA A 239 -3.04 -3.93 1.89
N GLY A 240 -3.49 -4.58 2.96
CA GLY A 240 -3.91 -3.95 4.21
C GLY A 240 -4.40 -4.97 5.23
N THR A 241 -4.34 -4.62 6.50
CA THR A 241 -4.82 -5.46 7.61
C THR A 241 -5.63 -4.68 8.63
N SER A 242 -6.58 -5.38 9.24
CA SER A 242 -7.39 -4.89 10.34
C SER A 242 -7.51 -5.98 11.41
N HIS A 243 -7.13 -5.67 12.63
CA HIS A 243 -6.88 -6.61 13.71
C HIS A 243 -7.89 -6.39 14.82
N PHE A 244 -8.61 -7.45 15.18
CA PHE A 244 -9.35 -7.49 16.43
C PHE A 244 -8.39 -7.95 17.52
N LEU A 245 -7.99 -7.03 18.40
CA LEU A 245 -6.99 -7.28 19.43
C LEU A 245 -7.59 -7.93 20.69
N GLY A 246 -8.91 -7.99 20.78
CA GLY A 246 -9.60 -8.41 22.00
C GLY A 246 -9.23 -7.48 23.16
N GLN A 247 -8.89 -8.08 24.30
CA GLN A 247 -8.43 -7.33 25.49
C GLN A 247 -6.93 -7.52 25.77
N ASN A 248 -6.16 -8.07 24.82
CA ASN A 248 -4.76 -8.47 25.09
C ASN A 248 -3.89 -7.26 25.49
N PHE A 249 -3.94 -6.20 24.69
CA PHE A 249 -3.21 -4.96 24.96
C PHE A 249 -3.80 -4.17 26.14
N ALA A 250 -5.14 -4.16 26.27
CA ALA A 250 -5.80 -3.53 27.40
C ALA A 250 -5.37 -4.16 28.74
N LYS A 251 -5.21 -5.49 28.80
CA LYS A 251 -4.68 -6.18 29.98
C LYS A 251 -3.19 -5.94 30.19
N ALA A 252 -2.39 -5.94 29.12
CA ALA A 252 -0.95 -5.70 29.18
C ALA A 252 -0.61 -4.32 29.76
N PHE A 253 -1.41 -3.30 29.42
CA PHE A 253 -1.20 -1.92 29.83
C PHE A 253 -2.21 -1.43 30.89
N ASP A 254 -3.06 -2.31 31.42
CA ASP A 254 -4.08 -2.03 32.44
C ASP A 254 -4.97 -0.82 32.05
N VAL A 255 -5.52 -0.89 30.84
CA VAL A 255 -6.45 0.09 30.28
C VAL A 255 -7.88 -0.35 30.61
N GLN A 256 -8.44 0.26 31.65
CA GLN A 256 -9.76 -0.02 32.17
C GLN A 256 -10.67 1.20 32.06
N PHE A 257 -11.97 0.98 32.13
CA PHE A 257 -12.97 2.03 32.19
C PHE A 257 -14.07 1.70 33.22
N GLN A 258 -14.64 2.74 33.81
CA GLN A 258 -15.85 2.60 34.63
C GLN A 258 -17.07 2.34 33.73
N THR A 259 -17.77 1.23 33.95
CA THR A 259 -18.98 0.86 33.21
C THR A 259 -20.20 1.71 33.63
N LYS A 260 -21.28 1.66 32.84
CA LYS A 260 -22.54 2.38 33.17
C LYS A 260 -23.21 1.81 34.42
N GLU A 261 -23.07 0.51 34.61
CA GLU A 261 -23.64 -0.30 35.69
C GLU A 261 -22.83 -0.17 36.99
N GLY A 262 -21.63 0.41 36.91
CA GLY A 262 -20.66 0.47 37.99
C GLY A 262 -19.71 -0.73 37.97
N GLY A 263 -18.46 -0.50 38.37
CA GLY A 263 -17.36 -1.46 38.25
C GLY A 263 -16.33 -1.02 37.23
N LEU A 264 -15.25 -1.80 37.11
CA LEU A 264 -14.15 -1.56 36.18
C LEU A 264 -14.02 -2.75 35.24
N GLU A 265 -13.93 -2.47 33.94
CA GLU A 265 -13.70 -3.47 32.90
C GLU A 265 -12.56 -3.02 31.97
N HIS A 266 -11.89 -3.99 31.33
CA HIS A 266 -10.90 -3.69 30.31
C HIS A 266 -11.57 -3.37 28.97
N VAL A 267 -11.03 -2.38 28.26
CA VAL A 267 -11.52 -2.02 26.93
C VAL A 267 -11.22 -3.12 25.89
N TRP A 268 -12.00 -3.12 24.82
CA TRP A 268 -11.80 -3.97 23.65
C TRP A 268 -11.07 -3.21 22.56
N GLY A 269 -9.95 -3.73 22.06
CA GLY A 269 -9.06 -3.03 21.15
C GLY A 269 -9.14 -3.50 19.70
N THR A 270 -8.87 -2.56 18.79
CA THR A 270 -8.55 -2.86 17.38
C THR A 270 -7.29 -2.10 16.96
N SER A 271 -6.57 -2.65 15.98
CA SER A 271 -5.48 -1.98 15.28
C SER A 271 -5.59 -2.26 13.78
N TRP A 272 -5.30 -1.30 12.92
CA TRP A 272 -5.44 -1.48 11.46
C TRP A 272 -4.42 -0.61 10.73
N GLY A 273 -3.88 -1.10 9.61
CA GLY A 273 -2.78 -0.41 8.96
C GLY A 273 -2.56 -0.72 7.48
N VAL A 274 -2.06 0.29 6.78
CA VAL A 274 -1.55 0.22 5.40
C VAL A 274 -0.27 1.04 5.29
N SER A 275 0.64 0.61 4.41
CA SER A 275 1.90 1.31 4.21
C SER A 275 2.13 1.67 2.76
N THR A 276 3.27 2.32 2.53
CA THR A 276 3.83 2.52 1.18
C THR A 276 3.99 1.23 0.37
N ARG A 277 3.78 0.04 0.95
CA ARG A 277 3.59 -1.23 0.21
C ARG A 277 2.51 -1.13 -0.87
N LEU A 278 1.49 -0.29 -0.68
CA LEU A 278 0.46 0.02 -1.67
C LEU A 278 1.02 0.68 -2.94
N MET A 279 2.11 1.45 -2.84
CA MET A 279 2.83 1.98 -4.01
C MET A 279 3.44 0.86 -4.84
N GLY A 280 4.02 -0.14 -4.17
CA GLY A 280 4.55 -1.33 -4.85
C GLY A 280 3.45 -2.14 -5.51
N ALA A 281 2.29 -2.30 -4.85
CA ALA A 281 1.11 -2.95 -5.40
C ALA A 281 0.64 -2.26 -6.70
N LEU A 282 0.50 -0.93 -6.66
CA LEU A 282 0.09 -0.12 -7.81
C LEU A 282 1.04 -0.29 -9.00
N VAL A 283 2.36 -0.28 -8.76
CA VAL A 283 3.34 -0.48 -9.83
C VAL A 283 3.21 -1.88 -10.43
N MET A 284 3.20 -2.92 -9.59
CA MET A 284 3.23 -4.32 -10.02
C MET A 284 1.91 -4.83 -10.61
N ALA A 285 0.77 -4.24 -10.24
CA ALA A 285 -0.53 -4.64 -10.77
C ALA A 285 -0.79 -4.08 -12.18
N HIS A 286 -0.28 -2.87 -12.49
CA HIS A 286 -0.76 -2.12 -13.66
C HIS A 286 0.31 -1.84 -14.70
N SER A 287 1.55 -1.63 -14.28
CA SER A 287 2.61 -1.15 -15.17
C SER A 287 3.01 -2.18 -16.24
N ASP A 288 3.68 -1.73 -17.29
CA ASP A 288 4.12 -2.57 -18.40
C ASP A 288 5.60 -2.35 -18.76
N ASP A 289 6.05 -2.97 -19.85
CA ASP A 289 7.46 -2.92 -20.29
C ASP A 289 7.85 -1.54 -20.88
N GLU A 290 6.90 -0.62 -21.07
CA GLU A 290 7.15 0.75 -21.53
C GLU A 290 7.12 1.77 -20.39
N GLY A 291 6.54 1.43 -19.24
CA GLY A 291 6.55 2.31 -18.08
C GLY A 291 5.44 2.08 -17.08
N LEU A 292 5.21 3.09 -16.25
CA LEU A 292 4.10 3.10 -15.31
C LEU A 292 2.76 3.14 -16.05
N VAL A 293 1.74 2.55 -15.42
CA VAL A 293 0.34 2.74 -15.78
C VAL A 293 -0.38 3.14 -14.49
N LEU A 294 -0.74 4.41 -14.37
CA LEU A 294 -1.34 4.95 -13.16
C LEU A 294 -2.87 5.00 -13.27
N PRO A 295 -3.61 4.52 -12.26
CA PRO A 295 -5.03 4.83 -12.13
C PRO A 295 -5.23 6.35 -12.07
N PRO A 296 -6.11 6.94 -12.90
CA PRO A 296 -6.34 8.39 -12.95
C PRO A 296 -6.60 9.06 -11.59
N LYS A 297 -7.30 8.39 -10.67
CA LYS A 297 -7.55 8.92 -9.32
C LYS A 297 -6.27 9.14 -8.49
N LEU A 298 -5.22 8.37 -8.75
CA LEU A 298 -3.92 8.44 -8.04
C LEU A 298 -2.79 9.07 -8.87
N ALA A 299 -3.00 9.31 -10.17
CA ALA A 299 -2.01 9.96 -11.01
C ALA A 299 -1.74 11.40 -10.54
N PRO A 300 -0.47 11.81 -10.29
CA PRO A 300 -0.15 13.19 -9.91
C PRO A 300 -0.47 14.17 -11.04
N ILE A 301 -0.22 13.73 -12.28
CA ILE A 301 -0.58 14.42 -13.52
C ILE A 301 -1.52 13.47 -14.25
N GLN A 302 -2.78 13.88 -14.44
CA GLN A 302 -3.77 13.11 -15.17
C GLN A 302 -3.67 13.35 -16.68
N VAL A 303 -3.39 14.60 -17.05
CA VAL A 303 -3.28 15.02 -18.46
C VAL A 303 -1.96 15.74 -18.68
N VAL A 304 -1.22 15.34 -19.72
CA VAL A 304 -0.09 16.13 -20.22
C VAL A 304 -0.42 16.68 -21.60
N ILE A 305 -0.23 17.99 -21.78
CA ILE A 305 -0.39 18.67 -23.06
C ILE A 305 0.99 18.90 -23.65
N VAL A 306 1.21 18.43 -24.87
CA VAL A 306 2.47 18.55 -25.59
C VAL A 306 2.26 19.38 -26.87
N PRO A 307 2.75 20.63 -26.92
CA PRO A 307 2.68 21.44 -28.13
C PRO A 307 3.60 20.87 -29.22
N ILE A 308 3.08 20.81 -30.45
CA ILE A 308 3.80 20.39 -31.66
C ILE A 308 3.93 21.61 -32.58
N TYR A 309 5.11 22.20 -32.62
CA TYR A 309 5.33 23.50 -33.25
C TYR A 309 6.59 23.51 -34.13
N LYS A 310 6.62 24.43 -35.09
CA LYS A 310 7.85 24.85 -35.77
C LYS A 310 8.45 26.05 -35.04
N ALA A 311 9.73 26.34 -35.32
CA ALA A 311 10.42 27.48 -34.73
C ALA A 311 9.60 28.78 -34.85
N GLY A 312 9.46 29.51 -33.75
CA GLY A 312 8.70 30.77 -33.67
C GLY A 312 7.20 30.63 -33.40
N GLN A 313 6.62 29.42 -33.37
CA GLN A 313 5.16 29.22 -33.18
C GLN A 313 4.76 28.87 -31.74
N LEU A 314 5.71 28.65 -30.83
CA LEU A 314 5.41 28.12 -29.49
C LEU A 314 4.55 29.06 -28.66
N ASP A 315 4.84 30.36 -28.65
CA ASP A 315 4.11 31.32 -27.82
C ASP A 315 2.65 31.48 -28.27
N GLU A 316 2.40 31.55 -29.58
CA GLU A 316 1.05 31.54 -30.13
C GLU A 316 0.31 30.26 -29.74
N LEU A 317 0.97 29.10 -29.85
CA LEU A 317 0.39 27.81 -29.51
C LEU A 317 0.07 27.69 -28.01
N ARG A 318 0.92 28.25 -27.13
CA ARG A 318 0.67 28.33 -25.68
C ARG A 318 -0.62 29.09 -25.38
N GLU A 319 -0.80 30.27 -25.98
CA GLU A 319 -2.00 31.08 -25.78
C GLU A 319 -3.26 30.34 -26.26
N ARG A 320 -3.17 29.60 -27.36
CA ARG A 320 -4.31 28.79 -27.86
C ARG A 320 -4.59 27.53 -27.04
N ILE A 321 -3.60 26.95 -26.38
CA ILE A 321 -3.77 25.80 -25.47
C ILE A 321 -4.40 26.23 -24.14
N ARG A 322 -4.11 27.45 -23.70
CA ARG A 322 -4.47 27.95 -22.37
C ARG A 322 -5.95 27.77 -21.99
N PRO A 323 -6.95 28.06 -22.86
CA PRO A 323 -8.36 27.86 -22.53
C PRO A 323 -8.70 26.40 -22.20
N MET A 324 -8.19 25.45 -22.99
CA MET A 324 -8.37 24.01 -22.75
C MET A 324 -7.69 23.59 -21.45
N GLN A 325 -6.47 24.05 -21.21
CA GLN A 325 -5.74 23.75 -19.98
C GLN A 325 -6.51 24.23 -18.74
N MET A 326 -7.01 25.48 -18.77
CA MET A 326 -7.78 26.03 -17.65
C MET A 326 -9.11 25.31 -17.45
N GLY A 327 -9.84 25.02 -18.53
CA GLY A 327 -11.11 24.28 -18.44
C GLY A 327 -10.96 22.88 -17.82
N LEU A 328 -9.86 22.18 -18.10
CA LEU A 328 -9.53 20.91 -17.44
C LEU A 328 -9.20 21.12 -15.94
N ILE A 329 -8.40 22.13 -15.60
CA ILE A 329 -8.06 22.44 -14.20
C ILE A 329 -9.29 22.84 -13.38
N GLU A 330 -10.21 23.62 -13.95
CA GLU A 330 -11.48 24.00 -13.33
C GLU A 330 -12.40 22.80 -13.05
N ARG A 331 -12.22 21.70 -13.80
CA ARG A 331 -12.86 20.39 -13.52
C ARG A 331 -12.13 19.56 -12.47
N GLY A 332 -11.07 20.08 -11.86
CA GLY A 332 -10.27 19.37 -10.86
C GLY A 332 -9.28 18.37 -11.47
N ILE A 333 -9.04 18.43 -12.79
CA ILE A 333 -8.11 17.54 -13.47
C ILE A 333 -6.69 18.12 -13.37
N SER A 334 -5.72 17.33 -12.93
CA SER A 334 -4.33 17.78 -12.87
C SER A 334 -3.67 17.76 -14.25
N VAL A 335 -3.31 18.96 -14.74
CA VAL A 335 -2.76 19.14 -16.09
C VAL A 335 -1.32 19.65 -16.06
N LYS A 336 -0.45 19.05 -16.87
CA LYS A 336 0.91 19.54 -17.15
C LYS A 336 1.01 20.02 -18.60
N LEU A 337 1.39 21.27 -18.82
CA LEU A 337 1.91 21.70 -20.12
C LEU A 337 3.41 21.39 -20.18
N ASP A 338 3.84 20.63 -21.18
CA ASP A 338 5.25 20.35 -21.44
C ASP A 338 5.75 21.11 -22.68
N ASP A 339 6.04 22.38 -22.45
CA ASP A 339 6.51 23.35 -23.42
C ASP A 339 8.04 23.53 -23.41
N ARG A 340 8.80 22.60 -22.81
CA ARG A 340 10.26 22.59 -22.88
C ARG A 340 10.71 22.63 -24.34
N ASP A 341 11.54 23.59 -24.72
CA ASP A 341 12.05 23.74 -26.08
C ASP A 341 13.38 23.00 -26.34
N THR A 342 13.96 22.42 -25.28
CA THR A 342 15.18 21.61 -25.33
C THR A 342 14.94 20.20 -25.87
N GLU A 343 13.69 19.71 -25.87
CA GLU A 343 13.35 18.33 -26.21
C GLU A 343 12.38 18.23 -27.38
N ARG A 344 12.61 17.25 -28.26
CA ARG A 344 11.69 16.95 -29.37
C ARG A 344 10.40 16.28 -28.85
N PRO A 345 9.25 16.44 -29.54
CA PRO A 345 8.00 15.83 -29.11
C PRO A 345 8.06 14.34 -28.82
N GLY A 346 8.77 13.56 -29.64
CA GLY A 346 8.92 12.12 -29.41
C GLY A 346 9.63 11.75 -28.10
N TYR A 347 10.58 12.59 -27.64
CA TYR A 347 11.20 12.41 -26.33
C TYR A 347 10.20 12.66 -25.21
N LYS A 348 9.44 13.76 -25.31
CA LYS A 348 8.40 14.11 -24.34
C LYS A 348 7.34 13.01 -24.24
N PHE A 349 6.92 12.47 -25.38
CA PHE A 349 5.95 11.36 -25.43
C PHE A 349 6.45 10.15 -24.62
N ALA A 350 7.68 9.69 -24.89
CA ALA A 350 8.27 8.57 -24.19
C ALA A 350 8.49 8.85 -22.69
N GLU A 351 8.85 10.08 -22.31
CA GLU A 351 9.02 10.46 -20.90
C GLU A 351 7.68 10.36 -20.12
N TRP A 352 6.59 10.88 -20.70
CA TRP A 352 5.29 10.87 -20.05
C TRP A 352 4.60 9.50 -20.10
N GLU A 353 4.88 8.70 -21.12
CA GLU A 353 4.50 7.28 -21.18
C GLU A 353 5.25 6.47 -20.10
N LEU A 354 6.56 6.70 -19.94
CA LEU A 354 7.36 6.08 -18.88
C LEU A 354 6.84 6.44 -17.48
N LYS A 355 6.48 7.71 -17.28
CA LYS A 355 5.89 8.22 -16.03
C LYS A 355 4.43 7.80 -15.82
N GLY A 356 3.79 7.23 -16.84
CA GLY A 356 2.44 6.69 -16.71
C GLY A 356 1.34 7.74 -16.60
N VAL A 357 1.52 8.92 -17.22
CA VAL A 357 0.47 9.93 -17.31
C VAL A 357 -0.73 9.34 -18.09
N PRO A 358 -1.94 9.27 -17.51
CA PRO A 358 -3.08 8.58 -18.12
C PRO A 358 -3.43 9.06 -19.53
N VAL A 359 -3.45 10.38 -19.75
CA VAL A 359 -3.85 11.00 -21.00
C VAL A 359 -2.77 11.97 -21.50
N ARG A 360 -2.37 11.83 -22.75
CA ARG A 360 -1.57 12.84 -23.46
C ARG A 360 -2.41 13.52 -24.52
N ILE A 361 -2.37 14.85 -24.58
CA ILE A 361 -2.95 15.64 -25.67
C ILE A 361 -1.80 16.25 -26.46
N ALA A 362 -1.67 15.88 -27.74
CA ALA A 362 -0.75 16.51 -28.67
C ALA A 362 -1.48 17.59 -29.47
N VAL A 363 -0.92 18.79 -29.49
CA VAL A 363 -1.60 19.97 -30.05
C VAL A 363 -0.69 20.64 -31.07
N GLY A 364 -1.04 20.58 -32.36
CA GLY A 364 -0.40 21.35 -33.41
C GLY A 364 -1.28 22.50 -33.91
N MET A 365 -0.66 23.49 -34.56
CA MET A 365 -1.40 24.62 -35.16
C MET A 365 -2.46 24.16 -36.17
N ARG A 366 -2.13 23.16 -37.01
CA ARG A 366 -3.05 22.58 -38.00
C ARG A 366 -4.28 21.94 -37.36
N ASP A 367 -4.08 21.21 -36.27
CA ASP A 367 -5.17 20.52 -35.58
C ASP A 367 -6.12 21.55 -34.96
N LEU A 368 -5.56 22.60 -34.35
CA LEU A 368 -6.33 23.70 -33.78
C LEU A 368 -7.05 24.55 -34.82
N GLU A 369 -6.51 24.71 -36.04
CA GLU A 369 -7.21 25.33 -37.18
C GLU A 369 -8.37 24.46 -37.67
N ALA A 370 -8.19 23.13 -37.64
CA ALA A 370 -9.24 22.16 -37.94
C ALA A 370 -10.24 21.93 -36.78
N GLY A 371 -10.07 22.60 -35.64
CA GLY A 371 -10.93 22.46 -34.47
C GLY A 371 -10.82 21.11 -33.74
N THR A 372 -9.65 20.46 -33.78
CA THR A 372 -9.40 19.13 -33.21
C THR A 372 -8.07 19.04 -32.45
N VAL A 373 -7.88 17.96 -31.69
CA VAL A 373 -6.61 17.61 -31.03
C VAL A 373 -6.38 16.09 -31.06
N GLU A 374 -5.12 15.66 -31.07
CA GLU A 374 -4.77 14.23 -30.88
C GLU A 374 -4.73 13.92 -29.38
N VAL A 375 -5.43 12.86 -28.97
CA VAL A 375 -5.44 12.33 -27.61
C VAL A 375 -4.93 10.90 -27.62
N ALA A 376 -4.02 10.58 -26.71
CA ALA A 376 -3.46 9.24 -26.54
C ALA A 376 -3.70 8.75 -25.10
N ARG A 377 -4.14 7.49 -25.00
CA ARG A 377 -4.34 6.79 -23.72
C ARG A 377 -3.09 6.02 -23.32
N ARG A 378 -2.74 6.04 -22.04
CA ARG A 378 -1.61 5.25 -21.54
C ARG A 378 -1.91 3.76 -21.37
N ASP A 379 -3.11 3.41 -20.93
CA ASP A 379 -3.48 2.05 -20.55
C ASP A 379 -3.63 1.10 -21.76
N THR A 380 -4.17 1.60 -22.88
CA THR A 380 -4.38 0.84 -24.13
C THR A 380 -3.42 1.22 -25.25
N LYS A 381 -2.72 2.36 -25.13
CA LYS A 381 -1.88 2.98 -26.19
C LYS A 381 -2.66 3.43 -27.43
N GLU A 382 -3.99 3.45 -27.35
CA GLU A 382 -4.84 3.95 -28.42
C GLU A 382 -4.69 5.46 -28.58
N LYS A 383 -4.77 5.90 -29.83
CA LYS A 383 -4.79 7.31 -30.22
C LYS A 383 -6.11 7.62 -30.91
N MET A 384 -6.62 8.82 -30.67
CA MET A 384 -7.87 9.32 -31.22
C MET A 384 -7.78 10.81 -31.47
N THR A 385 -8.54 11.29 -32.45
CA THR A 385 -8.71 12.72 -32.69
C THR A 385 -10.04 13.14 -32.10
N LEU A 386 -10.02 14.12 -31.21
CA LEU A 386 -11.22 14.63 -30.53
C LEU A 386 -11.50 16.08 -30.93
N PRO A 387 -12.77 16.50 -31.01
CA PRO A 387 -13.14 17.90 -31.21
C PRO A 387 -12.61 18.77 -30.06
N LEU A 388 -12.02 19.92 -30.40
CA LEU A 388 -11.52 20.88 -29.41
C LEU A 388 -12.65 21.46 -28.55
N ALA A 389 -13.85 21.62 -29.11
CA ALA A 389 -15.00 22.19 -28.42
C ALA A 389 -15.44 21.37 -27.19
N ASP A 390 -15.35 20.04 -27.29
CA ASP A 390 -15.84 19.11 -26.26
C ASP A 390 -14.70 18.46 -25.46
N ILE A 391 -13.47 18.97 -25.62
CA ILE A 391 -12.27 18.30 -25.11
C ILE A 391 -12.28 18.12 -23.58
N VAL A 392 -12.80 19.11 -22.84
CA VAL A 392 -12.86 19.07 -21.38
C VAL A 392 -13.76 17.93 -20.91
N ALA A 393 -14.99 17.84 -21.44
CA ALA A 393 -15.94 16.79 -21.09
C ALA A 393 -15.46 15.41 -21.57
N SER A 394 -14.86 15.35 -22.76
CA SER A 394 -14.35 14.10 -23.33
C SER A 394 -13.20 13.53 -22.52
N VAL A 395 -12.27 14.38 -22.05
CA VAL A 395 -11.14 13.95 -21.21
C VAL A 395 -11.60 13.54 -19.81
N ASP A 396 -12.57 14.23 -19.22
CA ASP A 396 -13.16 13.86 -17.93
C ASP A 396 -13.75 12.44 -17.98
N GLN A 397 -14.59 12.16 -18.99
CA GLN A 397 -15.13 10.81 -19.22
C GLN A 397 -14.02 9.79 -19.52
N LEU A 398 -13.03 10.16 -20.33
CA LEU A 398 -11.92 9.27 -20.67
C LEU A 398 -11.10 8.86 -19.44
N LEU A 399 -10.88 9.76 -18.49
CA LEU A 399 -10.20 9.42 -17.23
C LEU A 399 -11.04 8.43 -16.40
N ALA A 400 -12.37 8.57 -16.36
CA ALA A 400 -13.23 7.59 -15.72
C ALA A 400 -13.16 6.22 -16.42
N ASP A 401 -13.17 6.20 -17.75
CA ASP A 401 -13.08 4.97 -18.55
C ASP A 401 -11.73 4.27 -18.37
N ILE A 402 -10.63 5.02 -18.30
CA ILE A 402 -9.28 4.48 -18.02
C ILE A 402 -9.23 3.86 -16.62
N GLN A 403 -9.78 4.53 -15.59
CA GLN A 403 -9.85 3.97 -14.23
C GLN A 403 -10.56 2.62 -14.23
N GLN A 404 -11.73 2.53 -14.90
CA GLN A 404 -12.51 1.29 -14.98
C GLN A 404 -11.85 0.23 -15.84
N ASN A 405 -11.13 0.60 -16.90
CA ASN A 405 -10.41 -0.35 -17.73
C ASN A 405 -9.22 -0.98 -16.98
N ILE A 406 -8.47 -0.17 -16.23
CA ILE A 406 -7.37 -0.66 -15.39
C ILE A 406 -7.91 -1.68 -14.36
N TYR A 407 -9.00 -1.34 -13.66
CA TYR A 407 -9.62 -2.26 -12.69
C TYR A 407 -10.09 -3.56 -13.34
N ARG A 408 -10.84 -3.48 -14.44
CA ARG A 408 -11.36 -4.67 -15.15
C ARG A 408 -10.25 -5.59 -15.64
N ARG A 409 -9.14 -5.04 -16.15
CA ARG A 409 -7.98 -5.82 -16.57
C ARG A 409 -7.33 -6.56 -15.39
N ALA A 410 -7.15 -5.88 -14.27
CA ALA A 410 -6.59 -6.50 -13.06
C ALA A 410 -7.56 -7.56 -12.48
N LEU A 411 -8.87 -7.31 -12.51
CA LEU A 411 -9.90 -8.23 -12.03
C LEU A 411 -9.91 -9.50 -12.86
N HIS A 412 -9.96 -9.35 -14.18
CA HIS A 412 -9.89 -10.47 -15.10
C HIS A 412 -8.61 -11.29 -14.90
N TYR A 413 -7.44 -10.63 -14.76
CA TYR A 413 -6.20 -11.32 -14.46
C TYR A 413 -6.28 -12.14 -13.17
N ARG A 414 -6.82 -11.56 -12.08
CA ARG A 414 -6.99 -12.25 -10.79
C ARG A 414 -7.93 -13.45 -10.92
N GLU A 415 -9.06 -13.30 -11.59
CA GLU A 415 -10.04 -14.37 -11.81
C GLU A 415 -9.44 -15.50 -12.64
N GLU A 416 -8.79 -15.15 -13.74
CA GLU A 416 -8.09 -16.13 -14.57
C GLU A 416 -6.99 -16.84 -13.79
N HIS A 417 -6.30 -16.18 -12.85
CA HIS A 417 -5.23 -16.75 -12.03
C HIS A 417 -5.69 -17.18 -10.63
N THR A 418 -6.98 -17.47 -10.46
CA THR A 418 -7.50 -18.13 -9.26
C THR A 418 -7.98 -19.52 -9.65
N THR A 419 -7.37 -20.55 -9.07
CA THR A 419 -7.64 -21.95 -9.46
C THR A 419 -8.06 -22.76 -8.25
N ARG A 420 -9.22 -23.41 -8.32
CA ARG A 420 -9.66 -24.40 -7.32
C ARG A 420 -9.02 -25.75 -7.63
N VAL A 421 -8.55 -26.45 -6.60
CA VAL A 421 -7.92 -27.77 -6.71
C VAL A 421 -8.43 -28.71 -5.63
N GLU A 422 -8.40 -30.01 -5.90
CA GLU A 422 -8.86 -31.05 -4.97
C GLU A 422 -7.73 -31.94 -4.45
N THR A 423 -6.56 -31.93 -5.11
CA THR A 423 -5.41 -32.76 -4.74
C THR A 423 -4.15 -31.93 -4.53
N TYR A 424 -3.20 -32.47 -3.77
CA TYR A 424 -1.94 -31.79 -3.51
C TYR A 424 -1.01 -31.79 -4.73
N GLU A 425 -1.15 -32.77 -5.63
CA GLU A 425 -0.47 -32.81 -6.91
C GLU A 425 -0.93 -31.68 -7.82
N GLU A 426 -2.25 -31.48 -7.98
CA GLU A 426 -2.81 -30.34 -8.72
C GLU A 426 -2.37 -29.01 -8.10
N PHE A 427 -2.39 -28.91 -6.77
CA PHE A 427 -1.92 -27.74 -6.03
C PHE A 427 -0.48 -27.36 -6.42
N LYS A 428 0.45 -28.33 -6.42
CA LYS A 428 1.84 -28.10 -6.84
C LYS A 428 1.96 -27.73 -8.32
N GLN A 429 1.23 -28.43 -9.19
CA GLN A 429 1.24 -28.15 -10.63
C GLN A 429 0.78 -26.72 -10.95
N VAL A 430 -0.28 -26.25 -10.28
CA VAL A 430 -0.77 -24.88 -10.46
C VAL A 430 0.26 -23.86 -9.96
N LEU A 431 0.86 -24.07 -8.79
CA LEU A 431 1.86 -23.15 -8.23
C LEU A 431 3.13 -23.02 -9.08
N ASP A 432 3.57 -24.09 -9.74
CA ASP A 432 4.78 -24.10 -10.57
C ASP A 432 4.51 -23.74 -12.05
N GLY A 433 3.27 -23.87 -12.51
CA GLY A 433 2.84 -23.48 -13.85
C GLY A 433 2.18 -22.11 -13.87
N LYS A 434 0.85 -22.11 -13.71
CA LYS A 434 0.00 -20.92 -13.85
C LYS A 434 0.26 -19.85 -12.77
N GLY A 435 0.66 -20.27 -11.57
CA GLY A 435 0.78 -19.40 -10.41
C GLY A 435 -0.57 -18.87 -9.94
N GLY A 436 -0.54 -17.75 -9.21
CA GLY A 436 -1.76 -17.09 -8.74
C GLY A 436 -2.27 -17.60 -7.40
N PHE A 437 -3.56 -17.37 -7.16
CA PHE A 437 -4.27 -17.93 -6.02
C PHE A 437 -4.67 -19.38 -6.30
N VAL A 438 -4.42 -20.25 -5.32
CA VAL A 438 -4.86 -21.64 -5.33
C VAL A 438 -5.83 -21.85 -4.18
N VAL A 439 -7.06 -22.23 -4.48
CA VAL A 439 -8.14 -22.37 -3.50
C VAL A 439 -8.36 -23.85 -3.20
N ALA A 440 -8.06 -24.27 -1.98
CA ALA A 440 -8.03 -25.68 -1.61
C ALA A 440 -8.49 -25.93 -0.18
N HIS A 441 -8.99 -27.14 0.08
CA HIS A 441 -9.32 -27.59 1.43
C HIS A 441 -8.08 -27.77 2.28
N TYR A 442 -8.17 -27.34 3.54
CA TYR A 442 -7.15 -27.55 4.55
C TYR A 442 -7.81 -27.92 5.88
N ASP A 443 -7.08 -28.63 6.74
CA ASP A 443 -7.63 -29.22 7.97
C ASP A 443 -7.56 -28.30 9.19
N GLY A 444 -7.16 -27.03 9.00
CA GLY A 444 -7.11 -26.05 10.09
C GLY A 444 -5.87 -26.11 10.97
N THR A 445 -4.90 -27.02 10.72
CA THR A 445 -3.80 -27.23 11.68
C THR A 445 -2.49 -26.53 11.29
N PRO A 446 -1.77 -25.95 12.27
CA PRO A 446 -0.49 -25.28 12.02
C PRO A 446 0.55 -26.13 11.30
N GLU A 447 0.62 -27.43 11.62
CA GLU A 447 1.60 -28.36 11.06
C GLU A 447 1.36 -28.58 9.56
N THR A 448 0.10 -28.56 9.11
CA THR A 448 -0.24 -28.64 7.69
C THR A 448 0.24 -27.40 6.96
N GLU A 449 0.02 -26.21 7.52
CA GLU A 449 0.44 -24.93 6.93
C GLU A 449 1.97 -24.85 6.79
N GLU A 450 2.70 -25.25 7.85
CA GLU A 450 4.16 -25.27 7.86
C GLU A 450 4.72 -26.24 6.81
N ARG A 451 4.16 -27.46 6.71
CA ARG A 451 4.57 -28.44 5.69
C ARG A 451 4.33 -27.94 4.27
N ILE A 452 3.16 -27.35 3.99
CA ILE A 452 2.87 -26.77 2.67
C ILE A 452 3.89 -25.67 2.35
N LYS A 453 4.19 -24.79 3.31
CA LYS A 453 5.17 -23.72 3.15
C LYS A 453 6.57 -24.26 2.88
N ASP A 454 7.00 -25.27 3.59
CA ASP A 454 8.33 -25.84 3.41
C ASP A 454 8.50 -26.51 2.04
N GLU A 455 7.49 -27.27 1.62
CA GLU A 455 7.50 -28.01 0.36
C GLU A 455 7.29 -27.12 -0.88
N THR A 456 6.50 -26.04 -0.78
CA THR A 456 6.04 -25.28 -1.96
C THR A 456 6.39 -23.79 -1.94
N LYS A 457 6.78 -23.26 -0.78
CA LYS A 457 6.93 -21.83 -0.48
C LYS A 457 5.64 -21.01 -0.56
N ALA A 458 4.49 -21.65 -0.79
CA ALA A 458 3.19 -20.99 -0.66
C ALA A 458 2.75 -20.94 0.81
N THR A 459 2.06 -19.88 1.19
CA THR A 459 1.39 -19.78 2.49
C THR A 459 -0.10 -19.57 2.30
N ILE A 460 -0.89 -19.82 3.35
CA ILE A 460 -2.28 -19.38 3.37
C ILE A 460 -2.28 -17.85 3.39
N ARG A 461 -2.92 -17.27 2.39
CA ARG A 461 -3.08 -15.82 2.25
C ARG A 461 -4.25 -15.35 3.08
N CYS A 462 -5.39 -16.01 2.94
CA CYS A 462 -6.54 -15.77 3.79
C CYS A 462 -7.57 -16.90 3.68
N LEU A 463 -8.44 -16.94 4.68
CA LEU A 463 -9.73 -17.59 4.66
C LEU A 463 -10.74 -16.56 4.17
N ALA A 464 -11.03 -16.58 2.87
CA ALA A 464 -11.86 -15.56 2.23
C ALA A 464 -13.28 -15.52 2.82
N LEU A 465 -13.82 -14.32 2.99
CA LEU A 465 -15.12 -14.08 3.65
C LEU A 465 -16.32 -14.52 2.81
N ASN A 466 -16.15 -14.57 1.49
CA ASN A 466 -17.18 -14.96 0.53
C ASN A 466 -17.09 -16.44 0.12
N GLU A 467 -16.13 -17.20 0.67
CA GLU A 467 -16.08 -18.65 0.45
C GLU A 467 -17.12 -19.35 1.33
N PRO A 468 -17.96 -20.23 0.76
CA PRO A 468 -18.92 -20.98 1.56
C PRO A 468 -18.21 -21.95 2.50
N GLU A 469 -18.84 -22.23 3.63
CA GLU A 469 -18.49 -23.42 4.41
C GLU A 469 -18.88 -24.65 3.61
N GLU A 470 -17.90 -25.51 3.33
CA GLU A 470 -18.02 -26.67 2.47
C GLU A 470 -17.24 -27.81 3.12
N ALA A 471 -17.91 -28.95 3.31
CA ALA A 471 -17.24 -30.15 3.78
C ALA A 471 -16.37 -30.74 2.66
N GLY A 472 -15.11 -30.98 2.97
CA GLY A 472 -14.14 -31.58 2.05
C GLY A 472 -13.03 -32.30 2.81
N ILE A 473 -11.95 -32.57 2.10
CA ILE A 473 -10.76 -33.25 2.63
C ILE A 473 -9.54 -32.38 2.41
N CYS A 474 -8.70 -32.23 3.44
CA CYS A 474 -7.46 -31.50 3.32
C CYS A 474 -6.59 -32.13 2.23
N ILE A 475 -6.13 -31.30 1.28
CA ILE A 475 -5.35 -31.76 0.13
C ILE A 475 -4.06 -32.50 0.54
N LEU A 476 -3.46 -32.12 1.67
CA LEU A 476 -2.19 -32.69 2.15
C LEU A 476 -2.37 -33.91 3.06
N THR A 477 -3.31 -33.85 4.01
CA THR A 477 -3.42 -34.85 5.09
C THR A 477 -4.55 -35.85 4.91
N GLY A 478 -5.51 -35.56 4.03
CA GLY A 478 -6.75 -36.33 3.88
C GLY A 478 -7.71 -36.21 5.06
N ARG A 479 -7.40 -35.40 6.09
CA ARG A 479 -8.29 -35.15 7.22
C ARG A 479 -9.51 -34.31 6.79
N PRO A 480 -10.65 -34.39 7.51
CA PRO A 480 -11.80 -33.56 7.23
C PRO A 480 -11.48 -32.06 7.24
N SER A 481 -12.08 -31.32 6.32
CA SER A 481 -12.00 -29.87 6.18
C SER A 481 -13.40 -29.29 6.09
N THR A 482 -13.65 -28.15 6.71
CA THR A 482 -14.95 -27.46 6.69
C THR A 482 -14.98 -26.24 5.78
N ARG A 483 -13.84 -25.86 5.20
CA ARG A 483 -13.72 -24.71 4.30
C ARG A 483 -12.46 -24.76 3.45
N ARG A 484 -12.44 -23.95 2.40
CA ARG A 484 -11.25 -23.74 1.57
C ARG A 484 -10.47 -22.50 2.02
N ALA A 485 -9.16 -22.56 1.83
CA ALA A 485 -8.25 -21.45 2.04
C ALA A 485 -7.66 -20.98 0.70
N HIS A 486 -7.36 -19.68 0.60
CA HIS A 486 -6.60 -19.14 -0.52
C HIS A 486 -5.11 -19.26 -0.21
N PHE A 487 -4.39 -20.02 -1.01
CA PHE A 487 -2.93 -20.15 -0.96
C PHE A 487 -2.29 -19.37 -2.10
N ALA A 488 -1.06 -18.90 -1.88
CA ALA A 488 -0.20 -18.39 -2.96
C ALA A 488 1.26 -18.29 -2.49
N ARG A 489 2.18 -18.21 -3.44
CA ARG A 489 3.51 -17.63 -3.19
C ARG A 489 3.34 -16.13 -3.00
N ALA A 490 3.98 -15.56 -1.99
CA ALA A 490 3.78 -14.16 -1.60
C ALA A 490 5.09 -13.36 -1.56
N TYR A 491 4.93 -12.04 -1.50
CA TYR A 491 6.00 -11.03 -1.40
C TYR A 491 6.49 -10.75 0.02
#